data_AF-A0A9D7KLP5-F1
#
_entry.id   AF-A0A9D7KLP5-F1
#
_cell.length_a   1.000
_cell.length_b   1.000
_cell.length_c   1.000
_cell.angle_alpha   90.00
_cell.angle_beta   90.00
_cell.angle_gamma   90.00
#
_symmetry.space_group_name_H-M   'P 1'
#
loop_
_entity.id
_entity.type
_entity.pdbx_description
1 polymer ?
#
loop_
_entity_poly.entity_id
_entity_poly.type
_entity_poly.pdbx_seq_one_letter_code
_entity_poly.pdbx_strand_id
1 'polypeptide(L)'
;MELIGPDTIKNNLFIGNFGVAIRTNGTSDYRDVFNNHISGGGYYGFYGNAPLRFNNFWNNGRHYKTDNGSVVDSISNKIRFPMFVNEEKDYHLQAYSPLIDAGDTLVKDKDGTRSDIGLYGGPYGTTYPYLDLAPLEPRGITATVTGDTTQLNWKRNHESDFKHYLVYGDTTQDSTPTRHI
;
A
#
# COMPACT_ATOMS: atom_id res chain seq x y z
N MET A 1 9.20 -32.85 16.34
CA MET A 1 8.28 -33.15 15.23
C MET A 1 7.53 -31.87 14.97
N GLU A 2 8.05 -31.05 14.07
CA GLU A 2 7.38 -29.81 13.66
C GLU A 2 6.21 -30.25 12.77
N LEU A 3 4.99 -30.11 13.30
CA LEU A 3 3.78 -30.28 12.49
C LEU A 3 3.89 -29.25 11.37
N ILE A 4 4.13 -29.70 10.15
CA ILE A 4 4.08 -28.84 8.97
C ILE A 4 2.62 -28.38 8.86
N GLY A 5 2.35 -27.20 9.41
CA GLY A 5 1.09 -26.50 9.23
C GLY A 5 0.88 -26.18 7.74
N PRO A 6 -0.31 -25.74 7.34
CA PRO A 6 -0.58 -25.42 5.94
C PRO A 6 0.41 -24.35 5.42
N ASP A 7 0.81 -24.47 4.15
CA ASP A 7 1.70 -23.53 3.47
C ASP A 7 1.23 -22.09 3.68
N THR A 8 2.10 -21.22 4.21
CA THR A 8 1.75 -19.83 4.55
C THR A 8 2.38 -18.86 3.56
N ILE A 9 1.62 -17.86 3.10
CA ILE A 9 2.15 -16.74 2.32
C ILE A 9 2.21 -15.52 3.24
N LYS A 10 3.42 -15.13 3.65
CA LYS A 10 3.61 -14.00 4.57
C LYS A 10 4.79 -13.11 4.30
N ASN A 11 4.67 -11.83 4.66
CA ASN A 11 5.72 -10.82 4.54
C ASN A 11 6.32 -10.70 3.13
N ASN A 12 5.45 -10.75 2.11
CA ASN A 12 5.86 -10.59 0.72
C ASN A 12 5.40 -9.24 0.14
N LEU A 13 6.03 -8.86 -0.96
CA LEU A 13 5.65 -7.75 -1.81
C LEU A 13 5.20 -8.28 -3.17
N PHE A 14 3.94 -8.04 -3.52
CA PHE A 14 3.38 -8.36 -4.84
C PHE A 14 3.00 -7.06 -5.54
N ILE A 15 3.70 -6.71 -6.61
CA ILE A 15 3.50 -5.46 -7.35
C ILE A 15 3.42 -5.69 -8.85
N GLY A 16 2.67 -4.85 -9.57
CA GLY A 16 2.67 -4.81 -11.04
C GLY A 16 2.12 -6.07 -11.72
N ASN A 17 1.22 -6.80 -11.06
CA ASN A 17 0.69 -8.06 -11.58
C ASN A 17 -0.38 -7.80 -12.65
N PHE A 18 -0.24 -8.28 -13.88
CA PHE A 18 -1.25 -8.06 -14.93
C PHE A 18 -2.62 -8.71 -14.65
N GLY A 19 -2.66 -9.77 -13.84
CA GLY A 19 -3.87 -10.54 -13.56
C GLY A 19 -4.22 -10.59 -12.08
N VAL A 20 -4.15 -11.79 -11.51
CA VAL A 20 -4.33 -12.03 -10.07
C VAL A 20 -2.95 -12.15 -9.42
N ALA A 21 -2.66 -11.37 -8.37
CA ALA A 21 -1.36 -11.42 -7.71
C ALA A 21 -1.19 -12.71 -6.88
N ILE A 22 -2.20 -13.08 -6.08
CA ILE A 22 -2.22 -14.36 -5.35
C ILE A 22 -3.48 -15.13 -5.73
N ARG A 23 -3.30 -16.32 -6.30
CA ARG A 23 -4.38 -17.26 -6.58
C ARG A 23 -4.24 -18.53 -5.75
N THR A 24 -5.29 -18.91 -5.04
CA THR A 24 -5.38 -20.17 -4.32
C THR A 24 -6.50 -21.03 -4.91
N ASN A 25 -6.30 -22.35 -5.00
CA ASN A 25 -7.29 -23.31 -5.49
C ASN A 25 -7.43 -24.44 -4.44
N GLY A 26 -8.65 -24.81 -4.04
CA GLY A 26 -8.92 -26.02 -3.25
C GLY A 26 -9.67 -25.81 -1.93
N THR A 27 -10.23 -26.92 -1.42
CA THR A 27 -11.09 -27.02 -0.21
C THR A 27 -10.42 -27.71 0.98
N SER A 28 -9.09 -27.84 1.02
CA SER A 28 -8.40 -28.53 2.12
C SER A 28 -7.20 -27.74 2.64
N ASP A 29 -7.29 -27.43 3.94
CA ASP A 29 -6.29 -26.90 4.87
C ASP A 29 -5.70 -25.52 4.53
N TYR A 30 -6.43 -24.51 5.05
CA TYR A 30 -6.23 -23.07 4.97
C TYR A 30 -4.79 -22.59 4.80
N ARG A 31 -4.45 -22.14 3.59
CA ARG A 31 -3.24 -21.34 3.37
C ARG A 31 -3.45 -19.97 4.00
N ASP A 32 -2.80 -19.70 5.13
CA ASP A 32 -2.83 -18.38 5.76
C ASP A 32 -2.08 -17.37 4.88
N VAL A 33 -2.76 -16.29 4.49
CA VAL A 33 -2.17 -15.18 3.73
C VAL A 33 -2.19 -13.95 4.61
N PHE A 34 -1.02 -13.51 5.08
CA PHE A 34 -0.94 -12.38 6.01
C PHE A 34 0.35 -11.56 5.91
N ASN A 35 0.35 -10.32 6.39
CA ASN A 35 1.49 -9.41 6.33
C ASN A 35 2.03 -9.14 4.92
N ASN A 36 1.26 -9.40 3.86
CA ASN A 36 1.71 -9.12 2.51
C ASN A 36 1.27 -7.72 2.08
N HIS A 37 2.13 -7.02 1.33
CA HIS A 37 1.72 -5.86 0.55
C HIS A 37 1.40 -6.31 -0.88
N ILE A 38 0.19 -6.02 -1.35
CA ILE A 38 -0.31 -6.46 -2.66
C ILE A 38 -0.86 -5.24 -3.39
N SER A 39 -0.20 -4.82 -4.47
CA SER A 39 -0.59 -3.63 -5.21
C SER A 39 -0.34 -3.66 -6.71
N GLY A 40 -0.95 -2.69 -7.40
CA GLY A 40 -0.78 -2.52 -8.85
C GLY A 40 -1.28 -3.69 -9.69
N GLY A 41 -2.15 -4.55 -9.13
CA GLY A 41 -2.72 -5.69 -9.81
C GLY A 41 -3.82 -5.30 -10.80
N GLY A 42 -3.77 -5.82 -12.02
CA GLY A 42 -4.71 -5.52 -13.11
C GLY A 42 -6.13 -6.09 -12.89
N TYR A 43 -6.29 -7.19 -12.15
CA TYR A 43 -7.61 -7.77 -11.88
C TYR A 43 -7.94 -7.96 -10.40
N TYR A 44 -7.21 -8.84 -9.68
CA TYR A 44 -7.39 -9.02 -8.23
C TYR A 44 -6.04 -9.03 -7.51
N GLY A 45 -5.98 -8.42 -6.32
CA GLY A 45 -4.85 -8.66 -5.41
C GLY A 45 -4.85 -10.11 -4.90
N PHE A 46 -6.01 -10.60 -4.45
CA PHE A 46 -6.19 -11.99 -4.06
C PHE A 46 -7.43 -12.61 -4.72
N TYR A 47 -7.32 -13.85 -5.20
CA TYR A 47 -8.46 -14.67 -5.64
C TYR A 47 -8.35 -16.09 -5.09
N GLY A 48 -9.36 -16.57 -4.38
CA GLY A 48 -9.48 -18.00 -4.03
C GLY A 48 -9.96 -18.24 -2.61
N ASN A 49 -9.54 -19.34 -1.99
CA ASN A 49 -9.93 -19.70 -0.62
C ASN A 49 -8.72 -19.70 0.32
N ALA A 50 -8.69 -18.72 1.21
CA ALA A 50 -7.65 -18.57 2.23
C ALA A 50 -8.13 -17.62 3.34
N PRO A 51 -7.69 -17.79 4.60
CA PRO A 51 -7.81 -16.75 5.60
C PRO A 51 -6.94 -15.56 5.19
N LEU A 52 -7.56 -14.39 5.12
CA LEU A 52 -6.86 -13.13 4.85
C LEU A 52 -6.84 -12.33 6.14
N ARG A 53 -5.65 -12.00 6.64
CA ARG A 53 -5.47 -11.13 7.82
C ARG A 53 -4.23 -10.28 7.66
N PHE A 54 -4.22 -9.06 8.20
CA PHE A 54 -3.03 -8.19 8.21
C PHE A 54 -2.34 -7.94 6.86
N ASN A 55 -3.01 -8.13 5.72
CA ASN A 55 -2.44 -7.75 4.41
C ASN A 55 -2.76 -6.29 4.11
N ASN A 56 -1.96 -5.66 3.27
CA ASN A 56 -2.32 -4.39 2.65
C ASN A 56 -2.61 -4.57 1.17
N PHE A 57 -3.77 -4.13 0.73
CA PHE A 57 -4.16 -4.10 -0.67
C PHE A 57 -4.22 -2.66 -1.16
N TRP A 58 -3.43 -2.31 -2.18
CA TRP A 58 -3.38 -0.93 -2.68
C TRP A 58 -3.46 -0.87 -4.20
N ASN A 59 -4.28 0.02 -4.74
CA ASN A 59 -4.34 0.29 -6.19
C ASN A 59 -4.42 -0.99 -7.07
N ASN A 60 -5.22 -1.98 -6.65
CA ASN A 60 -5.54 -3.15 -7.45
C ASN A 60 -6.88 -2.90 -8.16
N GLY A 61 -7.10 -3.51 -9.33
CA GLY A 61 -8.40 -3.46 -10.02
C GLY A 61 -9.55 -3.89 -9.09
N ARG A 62 -9.31 -4.93 -8.28
CA ARG A 62 -10.11 -5.31 -7.12
C ARG A 62 -9.15 -5.82 -6.03
N HIS A 63 -9.40 -5.48 -4.77
CA HIS A 63 -8.47 -5.85 -3.69
C HIS A 63 -8.41 -7.37 -3.47
N TYR A 64 -9.57 -8.00 -3.31
CA TYR A 64 -9.66 -9.45 -3.16
C TYR A 64 -11.03 -9.96 -3.57
N LYS A 65 -11.09 -11.24 -3.95
CA LYS A 65 -12.30 -12.04 -4.05
C LYS A 65 -12.04 -13.39 -3.40
N THR A 66 -12.90 -13.75 -2.45
CA THR A 66 -12.83 -15.04 -1.79
C THR A 66 -13.89 -15.98 -2.33
N ASP A 67 -13.56 -17.26 -2.41
CA ASP A 67 -14.54 -18.33 -2.63
C ASP A 67 -15.27 -18.64 -1.30
N ASN A 68 -16.44 -19.29 -1.39
CA ASN A 68 -17.29 -19.58 -0.24
C ASN A 68 -16.53 -20.31 0.88
N GLY A 69 -16.66 -19.82 2.13
CA GLY A 69 -16.05 -20.42 3.32
C GLY A 69 -14.72 -19.79 3.75
N SER A 70 -14.19 -18.80 3.02
CA SER A 70 -12.99 -18.06 3.44
C SER A 70 -13.28 -17.10 4.60
N VAL A 71 -12.41 -17.06 5.60
CA VAL A 71 -12.47 -16.06 6.67
C VAL A 71 -11.66 -14.83 6.23
N VAL A 72 -12.34 -13.74 5.96
CA VAL A 72 -11.70 -12.44 5.73
C VAL A 72 -11.82 -11.62 6.99
N ASP A 73 -10.70 -11.39 7.67
CA ASP A 73 -10.65 -10.42 8.75
C ASP A 73 -10.56 -9.01 8.15
N SER A 74 -11.72 -8.38 7.98
CA SER A 74 -11.83 -7.04 7.40
C SER A 74 -11.23 -5.95 8.30
N ILE A 75 -10.95 -6.23 9.58
CA ILE A 75 -10.39 -5.27 10.52
C ILE A 75 -8.87 -5.24 10.38
N SER A 76 -8.22 -6.40 10.26
CA SER A 76 -6.76 -6.47 10.17
C SER A 76 -6.22 -6.17 8.77
N ASN A 77 -6.95 -6.55 7.71
CA ASN A 77 -6.56 -6.19 6.36
C ASN A 77 -6.73 -4.67 6.12
N LYS A 78 -5.78 -4.08 5.40
CA LYS A 78 -5.72 -2.66 5.11
C LYS A 78 -5.88 -2.39 3.62
N ILE A 79 -6.45 -1.24 3.32
CA ILE A 79 -6.42 -0.63 1.98
C ILE A 79 -5.81 0.75 2.16
N ARG A 80 -4.48 0.82 2.13
CA ARG A 80 -3.72 2.05 2.42
C ARG A 80 -2.54 2.20 1.48
N PHE A 81 -2.19 3.45 1.21
CA PHE A 81 -0.97 3.80 0.49
C PHE A 81 0.25 3.35 1.32
N PRO A 82 1.20 2.62 0.74
CA PRO A 82 2.31 2.03 1.51
C PRO A 82 3.33 3.04 2.00
N MET A 83 3.45 4.21 1.34
CA MET A 83 4.54 5.16 1.58
C MET A 83 5.91 4.48 1.46
N PHE A 84 6.22 3.93 0.28
CA PHE A 84 7.56 3.40 -0.01
C PHE A 84 8.55 4.53 -0.27
N VAL A 85 9.80 4.38 0.15
CA VAL A 85 10.88 5.34 -0.14
C VAL A 85 10.99 5.62 -1.63
N ASN A 86 10.91 4.59 -2.47
CA ASN A 86 10.83 4.70 -3.93
C ASN A 86 10.08 3.49 -4.51
N GLU A 87 8.91 3.73 -5.11
CA GLU A 87 8.02 2.67 -5.64
C GLU A 87 8.62 1.82 -6.78
N GLU A 88 9.79 2.18 -7.33
CA GLU A 88 10.45 1.44 -8.41
C GLU A 88 11.72 0.70 -7.96
N LYS A 89 12.31 1.10 -6.82
CA LYS A 89 13.67 0.65 -6.44
C LYS A 89 13.86 0.38 -4.95
N ASP A 90 13.09 1.05 -4.10
CA ASP A 90 13.27 1.02 -2.66
C ASP A 90 11.92 0.90 -1.95
N TYR A 91 11.58 -0.34 -1.61
CA TYR A 91 10.31 -0.69 -0.98
C TYR A 91 10.36 -0.62 0.56
N HIS A 92 11.39 -0.02 1.15
CA HIS A 92 11.37 0.31 2.57
C HIS A 92 10.24 1.29 2.86
N LEU A 93 9.64 1.17 4.04
CA LEU A 93 8.58 2.08 4.48
C LEU A 93 9.16 3.42 4.93
N GLN A 94 8.51 4.50 4.56
CA GLN A 94 8.78 5.84 5.10
C GLN A 94 8.19 5.98 6.51
N ALA A 95 8.64 7.00 7.25
CA ALA A 95 8.01 7.38 8.51
C ALA A 95 6.51 7.63 8.32
N TYR A 96 5.73 7.31 9.36
CA TYR A 96 4.27 7.42 9.37
C TYR A 96 3.52 6.49 8.41
N SER A 97 4.22 5.60 7.70
CA SER A 97 3.56 4.56 6.90
C SER A 97 2.53 3.81 7.76
N PRO A 98 1.29 3.63 7.26
CA PRO A 98 0.26 2.88 7.98
C PRO A 98 0.55 1.37 8.03
N LEU A 99 1.67 0.93 7.46
CA LEU A 99 2.14 -0.45 7.38
C LEU A 99 3.21 -0.77 8.44
N ILE A 100 3.71 0.23 9.17
CA ILE A 100 4.63 0.04 10.29
C ILE A 100 3.89 -0.57 11.47
N ASP A 101 4.47 -1.60 12.10
CA ASP A 101 3.91 -2.31 13.27
C ASP A 101 2.45 -2.78 13.06
N ALA A 102 2.07 -3.01 11.80
CA ALA A 102 0.69 -3.19 11.39
C ALA A 102 0.32 -4.65 11.11
N GLY A 103 1.30 -5.53 11.04
CA GLY A 103 1.18 -6.94 10.69
C GLY A 103 0.59 -7.80 11.79
N ASP A 104 0.71 -9.12 11.71
CA ASP A 104 0.25 -10.04 12.74
C ASP A 104 0.90 -9.74 14.10
N THR A 105 0.12 -9.82 15.18
CA THR A 105 0.55 -9.43 16.53
C THR A 105 1.57 -10.38 17.15
N LEU A 106 1.62 -11.64 16.68
CA LEU A 106 2.53 -12.68 17.16
C LEU A 106 3.84 -12.72 16.35
N VAL A 107 3.85 -12.14 15.14
CA VAL A 107 5.07 -12.03 14.34
C VAL A 107 5.82 -10.75 14.72
N LYS A 108 7.12 -10.90 14.95
CA LYS A 108 8.02 -9.81 15.35
C LYS A 108 9.02 -9.48 14.27
N ASP A 109 9.32 -8.20 14.14
CA ASP A 109 10.47 -7.74 13.38
C ASP A 109 11.76 -8.06 14.12
N LYS A 110 12.89 -7.89 13.44
CA LYS A 110 14.23 -8.21 13.96
C LYS A 110 14.60 -7.40 15.22
N ASP A 111 14.03 -6.22 15.39
CA ASP A 111 14.20 -5.36 16.56
C ASP A 111 13.23 -5.68 17.71
N GLY A 112 12.33 -6.65 17.51
CA GLY A 112 11.37 -7.11 18.50
C GLY A 112 10.04 -6.36 18.53
N THR A 113 9.84 -5.35 17.66
CA THR A 113 8.53 -4.70 17.51
C THR A 113 7.55 -5.61 16.75
N ARG A 114 6.30 -5.17 16.60
CA ARG A 114 5.30 -5.95 15.87
C ARG A 114 5.66 -5.93 14.39
N SER A 115 5.41 -7.02 13.67
CA SER A 115 5.83 -7.08 12.28
C SER A 115 5.25 -5.96 11.42
N ASP A 116 6.10 -5.32 10.62
CA ASP A 116 5.67 -4.50 9.48
C ASP A 116 4.97 -5.36 8.42
N ILE A 117 4.01 -4.77 7.69
CA ILE A 117 3.38 -5.40 6.53
C ILE A 117 4.27 -5.20 5.29
N GLY A 118 4.71 -6.28 4.65
CA GLY A 118 5.48 -6.25 3.40
C GLY A 118 6.83 -6.97 3.48
N LEU A 119 7.66 -6.75 2.45
CA LEU A 119 8.92 -7.46 2.18
C LEU A 119 9.95 -7.37 3.32
N TYR A 120 10.06 -6.20 3.93
CA TYR A 120 11.09 -5.93 4.94
C TYR A 120 10.62 -6.17 6.38
N GLY A 121 9.36 -6.56 6.57
CA GLY A 121 8.84 -6.97 7.86
C GLY A 121 9.05 -8.47 8.14
N GLY A 122 8.78 -8.85 9.37
CA GLY A 122 8.92 -10.18 9.92
C GLY A 122 10.34 -10.47 10.45
N PRO A 123 10.53 -11.66 11.05
CA PRO A 123 11.79 -12.03 11.70
C PRO A 123 12.96 -12.19 10.72
N TYR A 124 12.66 -12.34 9.43
CA TYR A 124 13.64 -12.45 8.34
C TYR A 124 13.77 -11.16 7.52
N GLY A 125 13.08 -10.11 7.93
CA GLY A 125 13.19 -8.78 7.35
C GLY A 125 14.49 -8.08 7.75
N THR A 126 14.51 -6.77 7.55
CA THR A 126 15.67 -5.93 7.86
C THR A 126 15.25 -4.79 8.78
N THR A 127 16.15 -4.38 9.67
CA THR A 127 15.98 -3.16 10.46
C THR A 127 16.56 -1.99 9.69
N TYR A 128 15.81 -0.90 9.58
CA TYR A 128 16.19 0.33 8.88
C TYR A 128 15.49 1.52 9.54
N PRO A 129 16.05 2.74 9.46
CA PRO A 129 15.36 3.92 9.96
C PRO A 129 14.19 4.28 9.06
N TYR A 130 13.02 4.57 9.63
CA TYR A 130 11.92 5.17 8.89
C TYR A 130 12.22 6.65 8.67
N LEU A 131 12.44 7.03 7.42
CA LEU A 131 12.72 8.42 7.05
C LEU A 131 11.42 9.16 6.74
N ASP A 132 11.26 10.35 7.31
CA ASP A 132 10.21 11.30 6.96
C ASP A 132 10.60 12.00 5.66
N LEU A 133 9.97 11.62 4.56
CA LEU A 133 10.28 12.13 3.22
C LEU A 133 9.21 13.11 2.77
N ALA A 134 9.58 13.99 1.84
CA ALA A 134 8.61 14.86 1.20
C ALA A 134 7.49 14.02 0.54
N PRO A 135 6.22 14.47 0.58
CA PRO A 135 5.13 13.82 -0.14
C PRO A 135 5.45 13.72 -1.64
N LEU A 136 4.87 12.74 -2.31
CA LEU A 136 4.94 12.64 -3.76
C LEU A 136 4.41 13.92 -4.41
N GLU A 137 5.01 14.30 -5.52
CA GLU A 137 4.53 15.43 -6.32
C GLU A 137 3.06 15.24 -6.75
N PRO A 138 2.26 16.32 -6.87
CA PRO A 138 0.90 16.23 -7.40
C PRO A 138 0.92 15.66 -8.82
N ARG A 139 0.03 14.68 -9.09
CA ARG A 139 0.01 13.94 -10.37
C ARG A 139 -1.27 14.20 -11.16
N GLY A 140 -1.16 14.07 -12.49
CA GLY A 140 -2.32 14.22 -13.39
C GLY A 140 -2.93 15.61 -13.33
N ILE A 141 -2.09 16.64 -13.20
CA ILE A 141 -2.52 18.03 -13.17
C ILE A 141 -3.09 18.39 -14.55
N THR A 142 -4.30 18.93 -14.58
CA THR A 142 -4.93 19.50 -15.76
C THR A 142 -5.46 20.89 -15.44
N ALA A 143 -5.48 21.75 -16.46
CA ALA A 143 -5.99 23.11 -16.37
C ALA A 143 -6.99 23.34 -17.51
N THR A 144 -8.17 23.85 -17.17
CA THR A 144 -9.20 24.26 -18.13
C THR A 144 -9.52 25.72 -17.92
N VAL A 145 -9.37 26.53 -18.98
CA VAL A 145 -9.74 27.95 -18.97
C VAL A 145 -11.16 28.08 -19.51
N THR A 146 -12.04 28.78 -18.78
CA THR A 146 -13.41 29.07 -19.20
C THR A 146 -13.73 30.53 -18.87
N GLY A 147 -13.76 31.37 -19.91
CA GLY A 147 -13.84 32.83 -19.74
C GLY A 147 -12.64 33.32 -18.92
N ASP A 148 -12.94 34.02 -17.82
CA ASP A 148 -11.95 34.58 -16.90
C ASP A 148 -11.58 33.63 -15.74
N THR A 149 -12.01 32.36 -15.79
CA THR A 149 -11.76 31.37 -14.75
C THR A 149 -10.79 30.30 -15.25
N THR A 150 -9.80 29.96 -14.42
CA THR A 150 -8.96 28.77 -14.62
C THR A 150 -9.33 27.71 -13.59
N GLN A 151 -9.79 26.55 -14.04
CA GLN A 151 -10.04 25.39 -13.19
C GLN A 151 -8.85 24.44 -13.25
N LEU A 152 -8.27 24.16 -12.08
CA LEU A 152 -7.21 23.17 -11.92
C LEU A 152 -7.79 21.89 -11.32
N ASN A 153 -7.39 20.74 -11.86
CA ASN A 153 -7.72 19.43 -11.31
C ASN A 153 -6.45 18.58 -11.22
N TRP A 154 -6.31 17.79 -10.16
CA TRP A 154 -5.21 16.85 -9.99
C TRP A 154 -5.64 15.65 -9.17
N LYS A 155 -4.83 14.58 -9.19
CA LYS A 155 -5.03 13.40 -8.35
C LYS A 155 -4.56 13.70 -6.92
N ARG A 156 -5.40 13.37 -5.94
CA ARG A 156 -5.06 13.52 -4.52
C ARG A 156 -3.89 12.61 -4.14
N ASN A 157 -3.02 13.14 -3.27
CA ASN A 157 -1.97 12.44 -2.55
C ASN A 157 -2.59 11.54 -1.48
N HIS A 158 -1.88 10.46 -1.14
CA HIS A 158 -2.42 9.39 -0.30
C HIS A 158 -1.53 9.05 0.91
N GLU A 159 -0.41 9.75 1.05
CA GLU A 159 0.43 9.76 2.23
C GLU A 159 -0.41 10.06 3.48
N SER A 160 -0.16 9.31 4.55
CA SER A 160 -0.98 9.35 5.77
C SER A 160 -0.78 10.66 6.55
N ASP A 161 0.37 11.29 6.36
CA ASP A 161 0.83 12.54 6.96
C ASP A 161 0.57 13.76 6.05
N PHE A 162 0.05 13.56 4.83
CA PHE A 162 -0.27 14.64 3.89
C PHE A 162 -1.14 15.74 4.53
N LYS A 163 -0.74 17.00 4.34
CA LYS A 163 -1.45 18.16 4.93
C LYS A 163 -2.28 18.94 3.92
N HIS A 164 -1.63 19.59 2.96
CA HIS A 164 -2.30 20.49 2.01
C HIS A 164 -1.46 20.70 0.76
N TYR A 165 -2.10 21.22 -0.28
CA TYR A 165 -1.43 21.73 -1.48
C TYR A 165 -1.22 23.23 -1.36
N LEU A 166 -0.16 23.72 -1.99
CA LEU A 166 0.04 25.15 -2.24
C LEU A 166 -0.15 25.38 -3.74
N VAL A 167 -1.09 26.24 -4.11
CA VAL A 167 -1.37 26.58 -5.50
C VAL A 167 -0.87 27.99 -5.76
N TYR A 168 -0.09 28.14 -6.82
CA TYR A 168 0.52 29.41 -7.21
C TYR A 168 0.01 29.83 -8.57
N GLY A 169 -0.32 31.12 -8.73
CA GLY A 169 -0.76 31.71 -10.00
C GLY A 169 -0.01 33.00 -10.31
N ASP A 170 0.15 33.30 -11.59
CA ASP A 170 0.69 34.58 -12.07
C ASP A 170 -0.04 35.02 -13.36
N THR A 171 -0.21 36.33 -13.51
CA THR A 171 -0.76 37.01 -14.69
C THR A 171 0.32 37.69 -15.53
N THR A 172 1.57 37.66 -15.10
CA THR A 172 2.72 38.28 -15.77
C THR A 172 3.70 37.23 -16.26
N GLN A 173 4.32 37.49 -17.42
CA GLN A 173 5.17 36.52 -18.10
C GLN A 173 6.50 36.22 -17.36
N ASP A 174 6.84 36.99 -16.30
CA ASP A 174 8.17 36.97 -15.67
C ASP A 174 8.19 37.24 -14.15
N SER A 175 7.11 36.97 -13.39
CA SER A 175 7.14 37.16 -11.92
C SER A 175 7.08 35.84 -11.13
N THR A 176 7.47 35.92 -9.86
CA THR A 176 7.42 34.78 -8.94
C THR A 176 5.96 34.58 -8.52
N PRO A 177 5.35 33.40 -8.75
CA PRO A 177 3.91 33.27 -8.66
C PRO A 177 3.41 33.39 -7.20
N THR A 178 2.22 33.97 -7.03
CA THR A 178 1.65 34.31 -5.71
C THR A 178 0.83 33.15 -5.15
N ARG A 179 0.93 32.88 -3.84
CA ARG A 179 0.21 31.80 -3.15
C ARG A 179 -1.29 32.12 -3.05
N HIS A 180 -2.13 31.22 -3.53
CA HIS A 180 -3.59 31.23 -3.30
C HIS A 180 -3.96 30.13 -2.30
N ILE A 181 -4.87 30.44 -1.36
CA ILE A 181 -5.27 29.60 -0.21
C ILE A 181 -6.58 28.88 -0.54
#